data_AF-A0A536A240-F1
#
_entry.id   AF-A0A536A240-F1
#
_cell.length_a   1.000
_cell.length_b   1.000
_cell.length_c   1.000
_cell.angle_alpha   90.00
_cell.angle_beta   90.00
_cell.angle_gamma   90.00
#
_symmetry.space_group_name_H-M   'P 1'
#
loop_
_entity.id
_entity.type
_entity.pdbx_description
1 polymer ?
#
loop_
_entity_poly.entity_id
_entity_poly.type
_entity_poly.pdbx_seq_one_letter_code
_entity_poly.pdbx_strand_id
1 'polypeptide(L)'
;AHKNVKLLPPEGAVRQVLQALRRNEMVGLMMDLGPRAKELDNVEVMFFGELTAFPTIAANLARVSGAPIVVAAVTRERDNTFRGVALPPIFVERTKQAAHDIEHTTQAIVHGLEQLVRGDPDQWYIFRPMWTRPEGTP
;
A
#
# COMPACT_ATOMS: atom_id res chain seq x y z
N ALA A 1 2.19 22.26 16.58
CA ALA A 1 0.82 21.84 16.20
C ALA A 1 0.74 20.32 16.27
N HIS A 2 -0.12 19.76 17.13
CA HIS A 2 -0.33 18.31 17.18
C HIS A 2 -1.04 17.88 15.90
N LYS A 3 -0.39 17.07 15.06
CA LYS A 3 -0.95 16.63 13.77
C LYS A 3 -2.11 15.62 13.91
N ASN A 4 -2.61 15.36 15.13
CA ASN A 4 -3.61 14.34 15.46
C ASN A 4 -3.32 12.96 14.83
N VAL A 5 -2.03 12.64 14.65
CA VAL A 5 -1.55 11.35 14.18
C VAL A 5 -1.04 10.55 15.37
N LYS A 6 -1.54 9.32 15.53
CA LYS A 6 -0.99 8.35 16.46
C LYS A 6 -0.08 7.39 15.70
N LEU A 7 1.22 7.42 16.00
CA LEU A 7 2.17 6.43 15.49
C LEU A 7 2.06 5.15 16.33
N LEU A 8 2.01 4.01 15.65
CA LEU A 8 1.97 2.70 16.29
C LEU A 8 3.28 1.96 15.99
N PRO A 9 3.99 1.44 17.01
CA PRO A 9 5.12 0.55 16.78
C PRO A 9 4.63 -0.76 16.14
N PRO A 10 5.42 -1.43 15.28
CA PRO A 10 5.00 -2.65 14.59
C PRO A 10 4.47 -3.74 15.55
N GLU A 11 5.09 -3.89 16.72
CA GLU A 11 4.74 -4.89 17.71
C GLU A 11 3.35 -4.62 18.30
N GLY A 12 2.40 -5.54 18.07
CA GLY A 12 1.04 -5.43 18.61
C GLY A 12 0.18 -4.34 17.94
N ALA A 13 0.65 -3.69 16.88
CA ALA A 13 -0.11 -2.66 16.16
C ALA A 13 -1.40 -3.20 15.52
N VAL A 14 -1.39 -4.44 15.02
CA VAL A 14 -2.53 -5.01 14.26
C VAL A 14 -3.85 -4.91 15.03
N ARG A 15 -3.84 -5.24 16.33
CA ARG A 15 -5.05 -5.15 17.16
C ARG A 15 -5.53 -3.69 17.30
N GLN A 16 -4.61 -2.75 17.47
CA GLN A 16 -4.94 -1.33 17.60
C GLN A 16 -5.45 -0.75 16.28
N VAL A 17 -4.85 -1.15 15.15
CA VAL A 17 -5.28 -0.79 13.80
C VAL A 17 -6.70 -1.30 13.54
N LEU A 18 -6.97 -2.57 13.82
CA LEU A 18 -8.32 -3.14 13.65
C LEU A 18 -9.36 -2.45 14.55
N GLN A 19 -8.98 -2.04 15.76
CA GLN A 19 -9.85 -1.27 16.64
C GLN A 19 -10.13 0.14 16.08
N ALA A 20 -9.11 0.81 15.53
CA ALA A 20 -9.26 2.10 14.87
C ALA A 20 -10.23 2.01 13.68
N LEU A 21 -10.03 1.03 12.79
CA LEU A 21 -10.91 0.80 11.64
C LEU A 21 -12.36 0.51 12.08
N ARG A 22 -12.56 -0.28 13.14
CA ARG A 22 -13.91 -0.53 13.71
C ARG A 22 -14.56 0.71 14.33
N ARG A 23 -13.76 1.69 14.77
CA ARG A 23 -14.24 2.99 15.24
C ARG A 23 -14.40 4.00 14.10
N ASN A 24 -14.32 3.55 12.84
CA ASN A 24 -14.40 4.41 11.65
C ASN A 24 -13.29 5.48 11.60
N GLU A 25 -12.12 5.18 12.17
CA GLU A 25 -10.93 6.02 12.08
C GLU A 25 -10.09 5.66 10.84
N MET A 26 -9.27 6.59 10.36
CA MET A 26 -8.36 6.36 9.24
C MET A 26 -7.04 5.74 9.70
N VAL A 27 -6.50 4.83 8.90
CA VAL A 27 -5.18 4.23 9.10
C VAL A 27 -4.36 4.45 7.84
N GLY A 28 -3.17 5.04 7.98
CA GLY A 28 -2.19 5.17 6.89
C GLY A 28 -1.19 4.01 6.91
N LEU A 29 -0.91 3.45 5.74
CA LEU A 29 0.08 2.38 5.53
C LEU A 29 0.99 2.76 4.36
N MET A 30 2.27 2.42 4.47
CA MET A 30 3.22 2.55 3.36
C MET A 30 3.38 1.18 2.69
N MET A 31 3.11 1.12 1.39
CA MET A 31 3.03 -0.15 0.65
C MET A 31 4.20 -0.37 -0.30
N ASP A 32 4.89 0.70 -0.72
CA ASP A 32 6.01 0.69 -1.68
C ASP A 32 7.35 0.35 -1.01
N LEU A 33 7.38 -0.69 -0.17
CA LEU A 33 8.52 -1.02 0.69
C LEU A 33 9.75 -1.56 -0.06
N GLY A 34 9.60 -1.95 -1.33
CA GLY A 34 10.67 -2.59 -2.10
C GLY A 34 11.11 -3.90 -1.43
N PRO A 35 12.41 -4.18 -1.24
CA PRO A 35 12.89 -5.49 -0.79
C PRO A 35 12.42 -5.83 0.64
N ARG A 36 12.14 -4.82 1.46
CA ARG A 36 11.62 -4.98 2.83
C ARG A 36 10.23 -5.61 2.86
N ALA A 37 9.48 -5.61 1.76
CA ALA A 37 8.21 -6.32 1.69
C ALA A 37 8.38 -7.82 1.95
N LYS A 38 9.55 -8.41 1.63
CA LYS A 38 9.85 -9.83 1.84
C LYS A 38 10.04 -10.20 3.32
N GLU A 39 10.23 -9.22 4.19
CA GLU A 39 10.30 -9.41 5.65
C GLU A 39 8.90 -9.48 6.29
N LEU A 40 7.85 -9.28 5.50
CA LEU A 40 6.43 -9.30 5.90
C LEU A 40 5.69 -10.39 5.13
N ASP A 41 4.47 -10.70 5.55
CA ASP A 41 3.53 -11.48 4.71
C ASP A 41 3.27 -10.72 3.40
N ASN A 42 3.67 -11.32 2.28
CA ASN A 42 3.69 -10.69 0.98
C ASN A 42 3.11 -11.60 -0.11
N VAL A 43 2.78 -10.98 -1.24
CA VAL A 43 2.39 -11.64 -2.49
C VAL A 43 3.21 -11.03 -3.63
N GLU A 44 3.50 -11.84 -4.65
CA GLU A 44 4.09 -11.34 -5.89
C GLU A 44 2.99 -10.75 -6.78
N VAL A 45 3.21 -9.53 -7.25
CA VAL A 45 2.26 -8.78 -8.09
C VAL A 45 3.04 -8.04 -9.16
N MET A 46 2.38 -7.74 -10.28
CA MET A 46 2.94 -6.97 -11.37
C MET A 46 3.00 -5.49 -11.00
N PHE A 47 4.19 -4.89 -11.10
CA PHE A 47 4.42 -3.47 -10.92
C PHE A 47 5.31 -2.93 -12.02
N PHE A 48 4.74 -2.06 -12.87
CA PHE A 48 5.36 -1.54 -14.09
C PHE A 48 5.85 -2.62 -15.06
N GLY A 49 5.13 -3.74 -15.16
CA GLY A 49 5.48 -4.83 -16.07
C GLY A 49 6.50 -5.81 -15.52
N GLU A 50 6.96 -5.65 -14.28
CA GLU A 50 7.83 -6.60 -13.61
C GLU A 50 7.21 -7.14 -12.31
N LEU A 51 7.43 -8.43 -12.05
CA LEU A 51 6.98 -9.07 -10.80
C LEU A 51 7.80 -8.53 -9.63
N THR A 52 7.11 -8.15 -8.56
CA THR A 52 7.76 -7.76 -7.30
C THR A 52 6.85 -8.06 -6.10
N ALA A 53 7.47 -8.19 -4.94
CA ALA A 53 6.77 -8.50 -3.70
C ALA A 53 6.15 -7.24 -3.09
N PHE A 54 4.86 -7.30 -2.76
CA PHE A 54 4.16 -6.28 -1.99
C PHE A 54 3.56 -6.85 -0.71
N PRO A 55 3.52 -6.07 0.40
CA PRO A 55 2.91 -6.53 1.64
C PRO A 55 1.41 -6.77 1.48
N THR A 56 0.89 -7.82 2.13
CA THR A 56 -0.54 -8.16 2.13
C THR A 56 -1.35 -7.40 3.19
N ILE A 57 -0.69 -6.62 4.05
CA ILE A 57 -1.27 -6.07 5.28
C ILE A 57 -2.52 -5.22 5.04
N ALA A 58 -2.55 -4.40 3.99
CA ALA A 58 -3.71 -3.57 3.66
C ALA A 58 -4.93 -4.42 3.28
N ALA A 59 -4.74 -5.41 2.40
CA ALA A 59 -5.79 -6.34 1.98
C ALA A 59 -6.29 -7.19 3.15
N ASN A 60 -5.40 -7.69 4.00
CA ASN A 60 -5.74 -8.45 5.20
C ASN A 60 -6.58 -7.64 6.20
N LEU A 61 -6.15 -6.42 6.52
CA LEU A 61 -6.87 -5.53 7.44
C LEU A 61 -8.26 -5.17 6.90
N ALA A 62 -8.35 -4.84 5.62
CA ALA A 62 -9.62 -4.53 4.95
C ALA A 62 -10.55 -5.74 4.89
N ARG A 63 -10.04 -6.95 4.59
CA ARG A 63 -10.83 -8.19 4.62
C ARG A 63 -11.48 -8.41 5.98
N VAL A 64 -10.69 -8.29 7.06
CA VAL A 64 -11.15 -8.54 8.44
C VAL A 64 -12.09 -7.43 8.93
N SER A 65 -11.75 -6.17 8.71
CA SER A 65 -12.52 -5.03 9.22
C SER A 65 -13.73 -4.66 8.38
N GLY A 66 -13.67 -4.88 7.06
CA GLY A 66 -14.65 -4.39 6.09
C GLY A 66 -14.38 -2.97 5.62
N ALA A 67 -13.29 -2.35 6.07
CA ALA A 67 -12.92 -1.01 5.63
C ALA A 67 -12.52 -1.01 4.14
N PRO A 68 -12.92 0.00 3.36
CA PRO A 68 -12.39 0.22 2.02
C PRO A 68 -10.91 0.63 2.09
N ILE A 69 -10.17 0.31 1.03
CA ILE A 69 -8.80 0.76 0.83
C ILE A 69 -8.81 1.92 -0.15
N VAL A 70 -8.14 3.02 0.17
CA VAL A 70 -7.96 4.15 -0.74
C VAL A 70 -6.47 4.31 -0.99
N VAL A 71 -6.07 4.19 -2.26
CA VAL A 71 -4.69 4.48 -2.66
C VAL A 71 -4.56 5.99 -2.86
N ALA A 72 -3.59 6.60 -2.20
CA ALA A 72 -3.41 8.04 -2.20
C ALA A 72 -1.94 8.44 -2.28
N ALA A 73 -1.68 9.60 -2.86
CA ALA A 73 -0.38 10.22 -2.94
C ALA A 73 -0.49 11.73 -2.70
N VAL A 74 0.64 12.34 -2.36
CA VAL A 74 0.77 13.79 -2.26
C VAL A 74 1.92 14.21 -3.17
N THR A 75 1.64 15.10 -4.12
CA THR A 75 2.64 15.67 -5.02
C THR A 75 2.86 17.14 -4.68
N ARG A 76 4.08 17.61 -4.91
CA ARG A 76 4.48 19.01 -4.77
C ARG A 76 4.22 19.74 -6.07
N GLU A 77 3.59 20.91 -5.95
CA GLU A 77 3.32 21.81 -7.08
C GLU A 77 4.44 22.85 -7.22
N ARG A 78 4.52 23.50 -8.39
CA ARG A 78 5.59 24.47 -8.73
C ARG A 78 5.60 25.70 -7.82
N ASP A 79 4.46 26.06 -7.25
CA ASP A 79 4.28 27.19 -6.35
C ASP A 79 4.57 26.86 -4.87
N ASN A 80 5.21 25.71 -4.61
CA ASN A 80 5.48 25.16 -3.28
C ASN A 80 4.25 24.73 -2.48
N THR A 81 3.08 24.62 -3.12
CA THR A 81 1.91 23.96 -2.52
C THR A 81 1.96 22.44 -2.71
N PHE A 82 1.00 21.73 -2.12
CA PHE A 82 0.90 20.27 -2.21
C PHE A 82 -0.50 19.88 -2.69
N ARG A 83 -0.57 18.94 -3.63
CA ARG A 83 -1.82 18.35 -4.11
C ARG A 83 -1.94 16.92 -3.58
N GLY A 84 -2.97 16.68 -2.77
CA GLY A 84 -3.36 15.34 -2.36
C GLY A 84 -4.30 14.70 -3.39
N VAL A 85 -4.00 13.48 -3.81
CA VAL A 85 -4.84 12.70 -4.72
C VAL A 85 -5.23 11.40 -4.04
N ALA A 86 -6.52 11.07 -4.08
CA ALA A 86 -7.07 9.81 -3.57
C ALA A 86 -7.85 9.14 -4.71
N LEU A 87 -7.51 7.88 -4.99
CA LEU A 87 -8.20 7.08 -6.00
C LEU A 87 -9.52 6.50 -5.44
N PRO A 88 -10.43 6.01 -6.31
CA PRO A 88 -11.64 5.34 -5.86
C PRO A 88 -11.36 4.20 -4.87
N PRO A 89 -12.29 3.93 -3.93
CA PRO A 89 -12.09 2.89 -2.93
C PRO A 89 -12.05 1.50 -3.55
N ILE A 90 -11.12 0.67 -3.08
CA ILE A 90 -10.99 -0.75 -3.38
C ILE A 90 -11.61 -1.53 -2.23
N PHE A 91 -12.50 -2.47 -2.56
CA PHE A 91 -13.12 -3.38 -1.60
C PHE A 91 -12.54 -4.78 -1.76
N VAL A 92 -12.27 -5.43 -0.63
CA VAL A 92 -11.75 -6.79 -0.62
C VAL A 92 -12.91 -7.76 -0.67
N GLU A 93 -12.92 -8.63 -1.67
CA GLU A 93 -13.87 -9.74 -1.72
C GLU A 93 -13.72 -10.64 -0.50
N ARG A 94 -14.80 -11.33 -0.12
CA ARG A 94 -14.82 -12.22 1.06
C ARG A 94 -15.29 -13.62 0.66
N THR A 95 -14.63 -14.19 -0.33
CA THR A 95 -14.91 -15.53 -0.82
C THR A 95 -14.32 -16.59 0.13
N LYS A 96 -14.50 -17.87 -0.21
CA LYS A 96 -13.83 -18.97 0.50
C LYS A 96 -12.34 -19.06 0.16
N GLN A 97 -11.85 -18.35 -0.86
CA GLN A 97 -10.47 -18.38 -1.35
C GLN A 97 -9.71 -17.15 -0.85
N ALA A 98 -9.47 -17.07 0.46
CA ALA A 98 -8.91 -15.86 1.07
C ALA A 98 -7.56 -15.42 0.47
N ALA A 99 -6.67 -16.36 0.15
CA ALA A 99 -5.38 -16.06 -0.47
C ALA A 99 -5.53 -15.36 -1.84
N HIS A 100 -6.41 -15.89 -2.68
CA HIS A 100 -6.71 -15.31 -3.99
C HIS A 100 -7.29 -13.89 -3.88
N ASP A 101 -8.26 -13.69 -2.98
CA ASP A 101 -8.86 -12.37 -2.78
C ASP A 101 -7.83 -11.33 -2.27
N ILE A 102 -6.88 -11.76 -1.43
CA ILE A 102 -5.79 -10.92 -0.91
C ILE A 102 -4.83 -10.55 -2.04
N GLU A 103 -4.41 -11.52 -2.86
CA GLU A 103 -3.53 -11.31 -4.01
C GLU A 103 -4.18 -10.34 -5.02
N HIS A 104 -5.41 -10.62 -5.43
CA HIS A 104 -6.17 -9.79 -6.37
C HIS A 104 -6.35 -8.35 -5.87
N THR A 105 -6.67 -8.18 -4.59
CA THR A 105 -6.76 -6.85 -3.97
C THR A 105 -5.40 -6.15 -3.96
N THR A 106 -4.34 -6.87 -3.61
CA THR A 106 -2.99 -6.29 -3.56
C THR A 106 -2.55 -5.83 -4.95
N GLN A 107 -2.84 -6.61 -6.00
CA GLN A 107 -2.62 -6.18 -7.38
C GLN A 107 -3.40 -4.91 -7.74
N ALA A 108 -4.66 -4.79 -7.31
CA ALA A 108 -5.44 -3.58 -7.52
C ALA A 108 -4.86 -2.34 -6.82
N ILE A 109 -4.33 -2.50 -5.59
CA ILE A 109 -3.61 -1.44 -4.87
C ILE A 109 -2.38 -1.01 -5.67
N VAL A 110 -1.62 -1.97 -6.19
CA VAL A 110 -0.39 -1.72 -6.95
C VAL A 110 -0.69 -1.03 -8.29
N HIS A 111 -1.76 -1.39 -9.00
CA HIS A 111 -2.21 -0.62 -10.16
C HIS A 111 -2.55 0.84 -9.82
N GLY A 112 -3.15 1.07 -8.66
CA GLY A 112 -3.38 2.42 -8.15
C GLY A 112 -2.06 3.19 -7.90
N LEU A 113 -1.06 2.52 -7.33
CA LEU A 113 0.28 3.11 -7.16
C LEU A 113 0.91 3.44 -8.51
N GLU A 114 0.84 2.54 -9.50
CA GLU A 114 1.34 2.82 -10.85
C GLU A 114 0.67 4.05 -11.46
N GLN A 115 -0.65 4.17 -11.33
CA GLN A 115 -1.39 5.31 -11.86
C GLN A 115 -0.88 6.63 -11.26
N LEU A 116 -0.65 6.66 -9.95
CA LEU A 116 -0.15 7.86 -9.26
C LEU A 116 1.31 8.15 -9.63
N VAL A 117 2.17 7.13 -9.66
CA VAL A 117 3.60 7.28 -10.01
C VAL A 117 3.80 7.69 -11.47
N ARG A 118 2.99 7.19 -12.41
CA ARG A 118 3.06 7.60 -13.84
C ARG A 118 2.83 9.10 -14.04
N GLY A 119 2.06 9.75 -13.17
CA GLY A 119 1.77 11.18 -13.28
C GLY A 119 2.98 12.06 -12.95
N ASP A 120 3.73 11.70 -11.91
CA ASP A 120 4.85 12.49 -11.38
C ASP A 120 6.00 11.55 -10.91
N PRO A 121 6.67 10.83 -11.82
CA PRO A 121 7.63 9.78 -11.46
C PRO A 121 8.88 10.31 -10.76
N ASP A 122 9.25 11.56 -11.02
CA ASP A 122 10.36 12.26 -10.38
C ASP A 122 10.07 12.61 -8.90
N GLN A 123 8.80 12.57 -8.49
CA GLN A 123 8.38 12.81 -7.11
C GLN A 123 8.20 11.52 -6.30
N TRP A 124 8.32 10.35 -6.93
CA TRP A 124 8.22 9.08 -6.22
C TRP A 124 9.51 8.80 -5.43
N TYR A 125 9.42 8.90 -4.11
CA TYR A 125 10.53 8.79 -3.16
C TYR A 125 11.03 7.34 -2.99
N ILE A 126 11.67 6.77 -4.00
CA ILE A 126 12.16 5.38 -3.98
C ILE A 126 13.69 5.30 -4.19
N PHE A 127 14.45 5.62 -3.14
CA PHE A 127 15.93 5.53 -3.17
C PHE A 127 16.47 4.13 -2.86
N ARG A 128 15.66 3.10 -3.11
CA ARG A 128 15.99 1.68 -2.88
C ARG A 128 15.53 0.86 -4.08
N PRO A 129 16.17 -0.28 -4.39
CA PRO A 129 15.75 -1.12 -5.52
C PRO A 129 14.31 -1.60 -5.31
N MET A 130 13.37 -1.15 -6.15
CA MET A 130 11.97 -1.58 -6.02
C MET A 130 11.77 -3.01 -6.53
N TRP A 131 12.51 -3.38 -7.58
CA TRP A 131 12.52 -4.71 -8.16
C TRP A 131 13.82 -5.40 -7.75
N THR A 132 13.73 -6.63 -7.27
CA THR A 132 14.92 -7.50 -7.15
C THR A 132 15.19 -8.08 -8.52
N ARG A 133 16.25 -7.61 -9.19
CA ARG A 133 16.78 -8.30 -10.37
C ARG A 133 17.21 -9.71 -9.94
N PRO A 134 16.87 -10.78 -10.68
CA PRO A 134 17.48 -12.07 -10.46
C PRO A 134 19.00 -11.93 -10.54
N GLU A 135 19.74 -12.48 -9.57
CA GLU A 135 21.18 -12.62 -9.72
C GLU A 135 21.45 -13.44 -10.99
N GLY A 136 22.20 -12.88 -11.94
CA GLY A 136 22.63 -13.59 -13.15
C GLY A 136 21.92 -13.25 -14.46
N THR A 137 21.05 -12.24 -14.53
CA THR A 137 20.71 -11.64 -15.83
C THR A 137 21.82 -10.67 -16.24
N PRO A 138 22.43 -10.78 -17.44
CA PRO A 138 23.52 -9.90 -17.88
C PRO A 138 23.13 -8.41 -17.79
#